data_AF-A0A1S8WXV6-F1
#
_entry.id   AF-A0A1S8WXV6-F1
#
_cell.length_a   1.000
_cell.length_b   1.000
_cell.length_c   1.000
_cell.angle_alpha   90.00
_cell.angle_beta   90.00
_cell.angle_gamma   90.00
#
_symmetry.space_group_name_H-M   'P 1'
#
loop_
_entity.id
_entity.type
_entity.pdbx_description
1 polymer ?
#
loop_
_entity_poly.entity_id
_entity_poly.type
_entity_poly.pdbx_seq_one_letter_code
_entity_poly.pdbx_strand_id
1 'polypeptide(L)'
;MHWKLCTGRRVIEDFCVKLVEKVADQEIVTRGCLSDLLLYTQHREMMPQVRRQGYCGNAKDYQSYLMSQLKGMTLAEVVMGLFSDQHEDYKRYCFCNDWNGCNHSPPRYRNSQLSYQTMFAFLIYKFTSFIF
;
A
#
# COMPACT_ATOMS: atom_id res chain seq x y z
N MET A 1 3.72 3.09 -21.47
CA MET A 1 4.15 1.68 -21.34
C MET A 1 2.92 0.84 -21.02
N HIS A 2 2.47 0.02 -21.98
CA HIS A 2 1.43 -1.00 -21.78
C HIS A 2 2.05 -2.16 -21.00
N TRP A 3 1.36 -2.73 -20.01
CA TRP A 3 1.87 -3.94 -19.34
C TRP A 3 1.98 -5.13 -20.31
N LYS A 4 2.61 -6.19 -19.84
CA LYS A 4 2.48 -7.54 -20.37
C LYS A 4 2.00 -8.44 -19.25
N LEU A 5 1.09 -9.37 -19.56
CA LEU A 5 0.76 -10.45 -18.64
C LEU A 5 2.04 -11.22 -18.33
N CYS A 6 2.35 -11.38 -17.05
CA CYS A 6 3.50 -12.17 -16.63
C CYS A 6 3.19 -13.65 -16.80
N THR A 7 3.63 -14.21 -17.93
CA THR A 7 3.69 -15.65 -18.13
C THR A 7 5.00 -16.13 -17.52
N GLY A 8 5.04 -16.36 -16.21
CA GLY A 8 6.28 -16.71 -15.52
C GLY A 8 6.87 -18.03 -16.02
N ARG A 9 8.10 -18.32 -15.58
CA ARG A 9 8.62 -19.70 -15.65
C ARG A 9 7.92 -20.49 -14.56
N ARG A 10 7.44 -21.70 -14.87
CA ARG A 10 6.66 -22.62 -13.99
C ARG A 10 7.18 -22.87 -12.56
N VAL A 11 8.36 -22.37 -12.19
CA VAL A 11 9.02 -22.55 -10.89
C VAL A 11 8.89 -21.29 -10.00
N ILE A 12 8.51 -20.14 -10.55
CA ILE A 12 8.52 -18.85 -9.86
C ILE A 12 7.14 -18.19 -10.03
N GLU A 13 6.59 -17.71 -8.91
CA GLU A 13 5.25 -17.11 -8.79
C GLU A 13 4.91 -16.13 -9.93
N ASP A 14 3.73 -16.29 -10.55
CA ASP A 14 3.23 -15.49 -11.70
C ASP A 14 2.65 -14.13 -11.29
N PHE A 15 3.32 -13.40 -10.39
CA PHE A 15 2.85 -12.07 -9.98
C PHE A 15 3.39 -10.95 -10.87
N CYS A 16 2.53 -10.00 -11.19
CA CYS A 16 2.95 -8.67 -11.63
C CYS A 16 3.41 -7.87 -10.41
N VAL A 17 4.53 -7.16 -10.53
CA VAL A 17 5.08 -6.33 -9.47
C VAL A 17 5.18 -4.88 -9.93
N LYS A 18 4.74 -3.98 -9.06
CA LYS A 18 4.96 -2.54 -9.17
C LYS A 18 5.88 -2.12 -8.03
N LEU A 19 7.10 -1.74 -8.39
CA LEU A 19 8.08 -1.14 -7.49
C LEU A 19 7.93 0.38 -7.55
N VAL A 20 7.61 0.98 -6.40
CA VAL A 20 7.57 2.42 -6.21
C VAL A 20 8.80 2.79 -5.40
N GLU A 21 9.69 3.57 -6.00
CA GLU A 21 10.86 4.12 -5.36
C GLU A 21 10.70 5.64 -5.30
N LYS A 22 10.65 6.18 -4.09
CA LYS A 22 10.69 7.62 -3.87
C LYS A 22 12.12 7.99 -3.49
N VAL A 23 12.67 8.98 -4.19
CA VAL A 23 13.96 9.60 -3.89
C VAL A 23 13.74 11.10 -3.85
N ALA A 24 13.83 11.71 -2.68
CA ALA A 24 13.48 13.11 -2.44
C ALA A 24 12.06 13.46 -2.99
N ASP A 25 11.99 14.35 -3.99
CA ASP A 25 10.74 14.79 -4.63
C ASP A 25 10.34 13.97 -5.87
N GLN A 26 11.13 12.96 -6.25
CA GLN A 26 10.87 12.15 -7.43
C GLN A 26 10.34 10.77 -7.05
N GLU A 27 9.24 10.36 -7.69
CA GLU A 27 8.69 9.01 -7.59
C GLU A 27 8.95 8.25 -8.90
N ILE A 28 9.81 7.24 -8.82
CA ILE A 28 10.13 6.34 -9.92
C ILE A 28 9.29 5.08 -9.75
N VAL A 29 8.44 4.80 -10.75
CA VAL A 29 7.56 3.63 -10.73
C VAL A 29 8.02 2.62 -11.78
N THR A 30 8.67 1.57 -11.31
CA THR A 30 9.10 0.42 -12.14
C THR A 30 8.04 -0.67 -12.11
N ARG A 31 7.70 -1.22 -13.27
CA ARG A 31 6.68 -2.28 -13.43
C ARG A 31 7.29 -3.45 -14.15
N GLY A 32 7.04 -4.67 -13.68
CA GLY A 32 7.59 -5.88 -14.28
C GLY A 32 7.01 -7.15 -13.68
N CYS A 33 7.61 -8.29 -14.05
CA CYS A 33 7.22 -9.60 -13.55
C CYS A 33 8.06 -9.98 -12.34
N LEU A 34 7.43 -10.61 -11.35
CA LEU A 34 8.13 -11.08 -10.16
C LEU A 34 9.26 -12.05 -10.51
N SER A 35 9.04 -12.92 -11.49
CA SER A 35 10.06 -13.84 -12.02
C SER A 35 11.34 -13.12 -12.45
N ASP A 36 11.20 -11.96 -13.11
CA ASP A 36 12.34 -11.21 -13.64
C ASP A 36 13.02 -10.40 -12.54
N LEU A 37 12.25 -9.82 -11.62
CA LEU A 37 12.81 -9.13 -10.45
C LEU A 37 13.62 -10.08 -9.57
N LEU A 38 13.17 -11.33 -9.41
CA LEU A 38 13.86 -12.33 -8.59
C LEU A 38 15.19 -12.81 -9.19
N LEU A 39 15.46 -12.55 -10.48
CA LEU A 39 16.78 -12.80 -11.07
C LEU A 39 17.86 -11.87 -10.50
N TYR A 40 17.46 -10.69 -10.03
CA TYR A 40 18.37 -9.72 -9.43
C TYR A 40 18.46 -9.93 -7.91
N THR A 41 19.67 -10.20 -7.42
CA THR A 41 19.93 -10.48 -6.00
C THR A 41 19.49 -9.33 -5.09
N GLN A 42 19.75 -8.09 -5.50
CA GLN A 42 19.36 -6.88 -4.78
C GLN A 42 17.85 -6.84 -4.50
N HIS A 43 17.02 -7.07 -5.52
CA HIS A 43 15.57 -7.08 -5.35
C HIS A 43 15.10 -8.26 -4.50
N ARG A 44 15.72 -9.44 -4.65
CA ARG A 44 15.37 -10.63 -3.87
C ARG A 44 15.60 -10.43 -2.37
N GLU A 45 16.68 -9.77 -1.97
CA GLU A 45 17.01 -9.53 -0.56
C GLU A 45 16.14 -8.43 0.07
N MET A 46 15.83 -7.39 -0.70
CA MET A 46 15.00 -6.27 -0.26
C MET A 46 13.49 -6.56 -0.27
N MET A 47 13.05 -7.62 -0.95
CA MET A 47 11.62 -7.90 -1.12
C MET A 47 10.95 -8.22 0.22
N PRO A 48 9.72 -7.72 0.47
CA PRO A 48 8.96 -8.11 1.65
C PRO A 48 8.65 -9.61 1.66
N GLN A 49 8.53 -10.17 2.86
CA GLN A 49 8.20 -11.59 3.06
C GLN A 49 6.77 -11.90 2.63
N VAL A 50 5.84 -10.98 2.86
CA VAL A 50 4.43 -11.15 2.50
C VAL A 50 4.22 -10.71 1.06
N ARG A 51 3.88 -11.66 0.19
CA ARG A 51 3.56 -11.46 -1.21
C ARG A 51 2.13 -11.94 -1.45
N ARG A 52 1.20 -11.00 -1.53
CA ARG A 52 -0.23 -11.30 -1.71
C ARG A 52 -0.81 -10.38 -2.77
N GLN A 53 -1.75 -10.89 -3.57
CA GLN A 53 -2.45 -10.08 -4.54
C GLN A 53 -3.11 -8.87 -3.87
N GLY A 54 -2.90 -7.68 -4.42
CA GLY A 54 -3.46 -6.42 -3.91
C GLY A 54 -2.72 -5.87 -2.68
N TYR A 55 -1.64 -6.51 -2.24
CA TYR A 55 -0.85 -6.08 -1.09
C TYR A 55 0.39 -5.31 -1.54
N CYS A 56 0.65 -4.19 -0.85
CA CYS A 56 1.88 -3.42 -0.98
C CYS A 56 2.65 -3.47 0.33
N GLY A 57 3.91 -3.89 0.27
CA GLY A 57 4.82 -3.90 1.40
C GLY A 57 6.02 -2.99 1.16
N ASN A 58 6.53 -2.36 2.20
CA ASN A 58 7.82 -1.67 2.11
C ASN A 58 8.95 -2.69 1.91
N ALA A 59 10.08 -2.22 1.39
CA ALA A 59 11.31 -3.02 1.34
C ALA A 59 11.70 -3.48 2.76
N LYS A 60 12.36 -4.64 2.86
CA LYS A 60 12.63 -5.34 4.12
C LYS A 60 13.45 -4.50 5.11
N ASP A 61 14.44 -3.76 4.60
CA ASP A 61 15.24 -2.80 5.35
C ASP A 61 14.36 -1.70 5.97
N TYR A 62 13.53 -1.05 5.15
CA TYR A 62 12.67 0.03 5.59
C TYR A 62 11.57 -0.46 6.54
N GLN A 63 10.99 -1.62 6.25
CA GLN A 63 10.04 -2.28 7.13
C GLN A 63 10.65 -2.57 8.51
N SER A 64 11.89 -3.07 8.56
CA SER A 64 12.58 -3.34 9.82
C SER A 64 12.85 -2.05 10.61
N TYR A 65 13.24 -0.99 9.91
CA TYR A 65 13.39 0.34 10.51
C TYR A 65 12.08 0.84 11.12
N LEU A 66 10.99 0.84 10.35
CA LEU A 66 9.67 1.27 10.83
C LEU A 66 9.19 0.45 12.02
N MET A 67 9.40 -0.88 12.00
CA MET A 67 9.06 -1.76 13.13
C MET A 67 9.87 -1.46 14.40
N SER A 68 11.08 -0.93 14.27
CA SER A 68 11.92 -0.52 15.41
C SER A 68 11.51 0.83 16.00
N GLN A 69 10.96 1.73 15.19
CA GLN A 69 10.64 3.10 15.58
C GLN A 69 9.18 3.27 16.03
N LEU A 70 8.24 2.59 15.36
CA LEU A 70 6.82 2.79 15.56
C LEU A 70 6.27 1.96 16.72
N LYS A 71 5.20 2.47 17.35
CA LYS A 71 4.52 1.83 18.49
C LYS A 71 3.01 1.97 18.35
N GLY A 72 2.27 1.02 18.92
CA GLY A 72 0.81 1.07 18.97
C GLY A 72 0.15 0.94 17.59
N MET A 73 -0.82 1.78 17.29
CA MET A 73 -1.66 1.65 16.08
C MET A 73 -0.89 1.87 14.78
N THR A 74 0.13 2.74 14.76
CA THR A 74 0.95 3.01 13.56
C THR A 74 1.80 1.80 13.15
N LEU A 75 2.27 1.03 14.14
CA LEU A 75 2.96 -0.24 13.88
C LEU A 75 2.00 -1.25 13.22
N ALA A 76 0.77 -1.34 13.70
CA ALA A 76 -0.23 -2.21 13.10
C ALA A 76 -0.54 -1.81 11.65
N GLU A 77 -0.66 -0.51 11.36
CA GLU A 77 -0.84 0.01 10.00
C GLU A 77 0.35 -0.35 9.08
N VAL A 78 1.59 -0.27 9.57
CA VAL A 78 2.80 -0.65 8.81
C VAL A 78 2.83 -2.14 8.50
N VAL A 79 2.54 -2.99 9.50
CA VAL A 79 2.50 -4.45 9.30
C VAL A 79 1.42 -4.84 8.29
N MET A 80 0.29 -4.13 8.31
CA MET A 80 -0.83 -4.34 7.40
C MET A 80 -0.64 -3.69 6.02
N GLY A 81 0.48 -2.99 5.77
CA GLY A 81 0.72 -2.31 4.48
C GLY A 81 -0.22 -1.12 4.22
N LEU A 82 -0.87 -0.61 5.26
CA LEU A 82 -1.80 0.52 5.22
C LEU A 82 -1.09 1.86 5.47
N PHE A 83 0.12 1.80 6.01
CA PHE A 83 0.89 2.97 6.37
C PHE A 83 1.43 3.71 5.14
N SER A 84 1.02 4.98 5.00
CA SER A 84 1.56 5.90 4.00
C SER A 84 2.57 6.81 4.67
N ASP A 85 3.84 6.53 4.46
CA ASP A 85 4.92 7.37 4.96
C ASP A 85 5.04 8.68 4.18
N GLN A 86 5.46 9.74 4.88
CA GLN A 86 5.87 11.01 4.29
C GLN A 86 7.38 11.11 4.08
N HIS A 87 8.16 10.12 4.53
CA HIS A 87 9.61 10.07 4.35
C HIS A 87 10.01 10.34 2.90
N GLU A 88 11.14 11.04 2.74
CA GLU A 88 11.66 11.45 1.44
C GLU A 88 12.09 10.25 0.60
N ASP A 89 12.69 9.23 1.23
CA ASP A 89 13.23 8.07 0.54
C ASP A 89 12.58 6.76 1.01
N TYR A 90 11.91 6.03 0.12
CA TYR A 90 11.40 4.69 0.42
C TYR A 90 11.28 3.82 -0.84
N LYS A 91 11.31 2.49 -0.62
CA LYS A 91 11.01 1.47 -1.64
C LYS A 91 9.80 0.66 -1.22
N ARG A 92 8.82 0.52 -2.11
CA ARG A 92 7.59 -0.24 -1.87
C ARG A 92 7.30 -1.19 -3.02
N TYR A 93 7.03 -2.45 -2.69
CA TYR A 93 6.68 -3.51 -3.62
C TYR A 93 5.18 -3.79 -3.53
N CYS A 94 4.47 -3.62 -4.62
CA CYS A 94 3.06 -3.98 -4.75
C CYS A 94 2.91 -5.20 -5.66
N PHE A 95 2.20 -6.23 -5.18
CA PHE A 95 1.99 -7.47 -5.92
C PHE A 95 0.54 -7.53 -6.43
N CYS A 96 0.36 -7.79 -7.73
CA CYS A 96 -0.97 -7.97 -8.32
C CYS A 96 -0.94 -9.17 -9.27
N ASN A 97 -1.99 -9.98 -9.26
CA ASN A 97 -2.19 -10.99 -10.31
C ASN A 97 -2.76 -10.37 -11.58
N ASP A 98 -3.52 -9.27 -11.47
CA ASP A 98 -4.24 -8.69 -12.60
C ASP A 98 -3.77 -7.28 -12.96
N TRP A 99 -3.71 -7.05 -14.28
CA TRP A 99 -3.38 -5.79 -14.97
C TRP A 99 -4.01 -4.54 -14.34
N ASN A 100 -5.30 -4.59 -14.00
CA ASN A 100 -6.02 -3.44 -13.45
C ASN A 100 -5.61 -3.12 -12.01
N GLY A 101 -5.27 -4.13 -11.21
CA GLY A 101 -4.90 -3.96 -9.80
C GLY A 101 -3.59 -3.20 -9.62
N CYS A 102 -2.65 -3.34 -10.56
CA CYS A 102 -1.37 -2.64 -10.46
C CYS A 102 -1.35 -1.26 -11.17
N ASN A 103 -2.36 -0.93 -11.98
CA ASN A 103 -2.50 0.42 -12.55
C ASN A 103 -2.98 1.44 -11.53
N HIS A 104 -3.82 1.03 -10.58
CA HIS A 104 -4.20 1.89 -9.48
C HIS A 104 -3.02 2.08 -8.52
N SER A 105 -2.82 3.31 -8.06
CA SER A 105 -2.08 3.56 -6.81
C SER A 105 -2.71 2.71 -5.71
N PRO A 106 -1.96 2.27 -4.68
CA PRO A 106 -2.59 1.67 -3.51
C PRO A 106 -3.78 2.57 -3.13
N PRO A 107 -4.97 1.99 -2.85
CA PRO A 107 -6.09 2.81 -2.43
C PRO A 107 -5.57 3.61 -1.24
N ARG A 108 -5.43 4.94 -1.40
CA ARG A 108 -5.41 5.81 -0.25
C ARG A 108 -6.70 5.47 0.43
N TYR A 109 -6.64 4.77 1.56
CA TYR A 109 -7.79 4.62 2.41
C TYR A 109 -8.10 6.03 2.86
N ARG A 110 -8.93 6.72 2.06
CA ARG A 110 -9.44 8.03 2.35
C ARG A 110 -10.25 7.75 3.60
N ASN A 111 -9.71 8.12 4.76
CA ASN A 111 -10.50 8.23 5.97
C ASN A 111 -11.70 9.07 5.55
N SER A 112 -12.82 8.41 5.25
CA SER A 112 -14.10 9.06 5.35
C SER A 112 -14.19 9.35 6.84
N GLN A 113 -13.75 10.55 7.24
CA GLN A 113 -14.36 11.22 8.37
C GLN A 113 -15.85 11.22 8.05
N LEU A 114 -16.52 10.14 8.47
CA LEU A 114 -17.96 10.02 8.42
C LEU A 114 -18.42 11.16 9.30
N SER A 115 -18.91 12.21 8.62
CA SER A 115 -19.38 13.45 9.22
C SER A 115 -20.31 13.14 10.40
N TYR A 116 -19.77 13.25 11.61
CA TYR A 116 -20.52 13.19 12.86
C TYR A 116 -21.36 14.46 13.08
N GLN A 117 -21.57 15.30 12.05
CA GLN A 117 -22.30 16.55 12.17
C GLN A 117 -23.81 16.41 11.87
N THR A 118 -24.27 15.33 11.24
CA THR A 118 -25.71 15.20 10.93
C THR A 118 -26.55 14.65 12.08
N MET A 119 -25.96 13.99 13.09
CA MET A 119 -26.71 13.43 14.22
C MET A 119 -27.10 14.47 15.29
N PHE A 120 -26.34 15.56 15.44
CA PHE A 120 -26.67 16.62 16.42
C PHE A 120 -27.85 17.49 15.96
N ALA A 121 -28.03 17.70 14.65
CA ALA A 121 -29.15 18.48 14.13
C ALA A 121 -30.51 17.78 14.36
N PHE A 122 -30.56 16.44 14.26
CA PHE A 122 -31.80 15.68 14.52
C PHE A 122 -32.19 15.66 16.01
N LEU A 123 -31.21 15.65 16.92
CA LEU A 123 -31.49 15.71 18.36
C LEU A 123 -32.02 17.08 18.79
N ILE A 124 -31.49 18.17 18.22
CA ILE A 124 -31.99 19.52 18.50
C ILE A 124 -33.42 19.70 17.99
N TYR A 125 -33.72 19.25 16.75
CA TYR A 125 -35.06 19.35 16.17
C TYR A 125 -36.11 18.58 17.01
N LYS A 126 -35.77 17.37 17.48
CA LYS A 126 -36.67 16.58 18.34
C LYS A 126 -36.87 17.19 19.73
N PHE A 127 -35.85 17.84 20.30
CA PHE A 127 -36.01 18.55 21.58
C PHE A 127 -36.89 19.80 21.45
N THR A 128 -36.78 20.56 20.35
CA THR A 128 -37.63 21.74 20.13
C THR A 128 -39.09 21.39 19.84
N SER A 129 -39.37 20.24 19.22
CA SER A 129 -40.75 19.75 19.01
C SER A 129 -41.40 19.12 20.24
N PHE A 130 -40.68 18.94 21.35
CA PHE A 130 -41.24 18.41 22.60
C PHE A 130 -41.55 19.49 23.65
N ILE A 131 -41.14 20.74 23.38
CA ILE A 131 -41.29 21.89 24.30
C ILE A 131 -42.37 22.87 23.80
N PHE A 132 -43.02 22.60 22.67
CA PHE A 132 -44.23 23.30 22.20
C PHE A 132 -45.41 22.34 22.05
#